data_AF-E3NNS3-F1
#
_entry.id   AF-E3NNS3-F1
#
_cell.length_a   1.000
_cell.length_b   1.000
_cell.length_c   1.000
_cell.angle_alpha   90.00
_cell.angle_beta   90.00
_cell.angle_gamma   90.00
#
_symmetry.space_group_name_H-M   'P 1'
#
loop_
_entity.id
_entity.type
_entity.pdbx_description
1 polymer ?
#
loop_
_entity_poly.entity_id
_entity_poly.type
_entity_poly.pdbx_seq_one_letter_code
_entity_poly.pdbx_strand_id
1 'polypeptide(L)'
;MNGGCFKLKYIVIFMDSSMDPINYQVVMNGIQFINRNRELKRSFVNDENRPWTVRGGVDIQRSIDGVTATVLDRSHELNRFHLVVWPDFAGNSHLT
;
A
#
# COMPACT_ATOMS: atom_id res chain seq x y z
N MET A 1 2.00 -25.00 1.24
CA MET A 1 2.17 -23.59 1.66
C MET A 1 2.67 -22.80 0.46
N ASN A 2 1.79 -22.32 -0.42
CA ASN A 2 2.19 -21.57 -1.63
C ASN A 2 1.45 -20.21 -1.72
N GLY A 3 1.24 -19.54 -0.59
CA GLY A 3 0.45 -18.31 -0.49
C GLY A 3 1.23 -17.01 -0.71
N GLY A 4 2.35 -17.05 -1.43
CA GLY A 4 3.25 -15.90 -1.54
C GLY A 4 2.83 -14.86 -2.58
N CYS A 5 3.08 -13.57 -2.31
CA CYS A 5 3.01 -12.52 -3.30
C CYS A 5 4.35 -12.44 -4.06
N PHE A 6 4.44 -13.07 -5.24
CA PHE A 6 5.70 -13.13 -6.01
C PHE A 6 5.99 -11.87 -6.84
N LYS A 7 5.00 -10.97 -6.97
CA LYS A 7 5.10 -9.72 -7.75
C LYS A 7 4.47 -8.60 -6.96
N LEU A 8 5.00 -7.39 -7.11
CA LEU A 8 4.33 -6.20 -6.59
C LEU A 8 2.93 -6.08 -7.21
N LYS A 9 1.93 -5.79 -6.37
CA LYS A 9 0.59 -5.45 -6.84
C LYS A 9 0.25 -4.05 -6.38
N TYR A 10 -0.18 -3.23 -7.32
CA TYR A 10 -0.67 -1.91 -7.05
C TYR A 10 -2.18 -1.87 -7.30
N ILE A 11 -2.95 -1.49 -6.29
CA ILE A 11 -4.40 -1.40 -6.36
C ILE A 11 -4.79 0.06 -6.16
N VAL A 12 -5.62 0.55 -7.10
CA VAL A 12 -6.22 1.88 -7.05
C VAL A 12 -7.72 1.74 -7.15
N ILE A 13 -8.43 2.36 -6.21
CA ILE A 13 -9.88 2.53 -6.28
C ILE A 13 -10.14 4.01 -6.50
N PHE A 14 -10.88 4.32 -7.55
CA PHE A 14 -11.39 5.66 -7.83
C PHE A 14 -12.85 5.72 -7.43
N MET A 15 -13.22 6.74 -6.66
CA MET A 15 -14.62 7.08 -6.43
C MET A 15 -15.02 8.22 -7.34
N ASP A 16 -16.28 8.21 -7.76
CA ASP A 16 -16.84 9.32 -8.52
C ASP A 16 -16.78 10.60 -7.68
N SER A 17 -16.46 11.72 -8.33
CA SER A 17 -16.46 13.05 -7.73
C SER A 17 -17.80 13.50 -7.15
N SER A 18 -18.92 12.88 -7.59
CA SER A 18 -20.25 13.14 -7.05
C SER A 18 -20.55 12.34 -5.78
N MET A 19 -19.68 11.42 -5.36
CA MET A 19 -19.83 10.63 -4.14
C MET A 19 -19.14 11.30 -2.96
N ASP A 20 -19.58 10.95 -1.76
CA ASP A 20 -18.94 11.43 -0.53
C ASP A 20 -17.47 11.00 -0.49
N PRO A 21 -16.56 11.86 0.01
CA PRO A 21 -15.16 11.54 0.24
C PRO A 21 -14.92 10.20 0.95
N ILE A 22 -13.81 9.54 0.59
CA ILE A 22 -13.33 8.37 1.34
C ILE A 22 -13.04 8.80 2.77
N ASN A 23 -13.82 8.28 3.72
CA ASN A 23 -13.52 8.43 5.13
C ASN A 23 -12.39 7.46 5.52
N TYR A 24 -11.15 7.95 5.43
CA TYR A 24 -9.97 7.17 5.79
C TYR A 24 -9.99 6.66 7.24
N GLN A 25 -10.62 7.36 8.18
CA GLN A 25 -10.73 6.85 9.55
C GLN A 25 -11.58 5.58 9.61
N VAL A 26 -12.66 5.52 8.82
CA VAL A 26 -13.52 4.34 8.70
C VAL A 26 -12.77 3.20 7.99
N VAL A 27 -12.09 3.49 6.88
CA VAL A 27 -11.31 2.47 6.14
C VAL A 27 -10.21 1.86 7.00
N MET A 28 -9.60 2.66 7.85
CA MET A 28 -8.51 2.24 8.74
C MET A 28 -9.01 1.59 10.04
N ASN A 29 -10.31 1.61 10.31
CA ASN A 29 -10.85 1.06 11.54
C ASN A 29 -10.76 -0.48 11.55
N GLY A 30 -10.30 -1.06 12.66
CA GLY A 30 -10.14 -2.50 12.82
C GLY A 30 -8.93 -3.12 12.10
N ILE A 31 -8.15 -2.33 11.36
CA ILE A 31 -6.91 -2.81 10.74
C ILE A 31 -5.78 -2.78 11.77
N GLN A 32 -5.11 -3.91 11.97
CA GLN A 32 -3.89 -3.96 12.76
C GLN A 32 -2.71 -3.41 11.96
N PHE A 33 -2.09 -2.36 12.48
CA PHE A 33 -0.95 -1.71 11.87
C PHE A 33 0.34 -2.27 12.47
N ILE A 34 1.26 -2.68 11.61
CA ILE A 34 2.60 -3.10 12.03
C ILE A 34 3.51 -1.89 12.21
N ASN A 35 3.31 -0.85 11.39
CA ASN A 35 4.10 0.38 11.44
C ASN A 35 3.35 1.57 10.81
N ARG A 36 3.26 2.69 11.54
CA ARG A 36 2.81 3.99 11.03
C ARG A 36 4.03 4.86 10.78
N ASN A 37 4.55 4.82 9.56
CA ASN A 37 5.74 5.58 9.23
C ASN A 37 5.39 6.74 8.28
N ARG A 38 5.21 7.93 8.85
CA ARG A 38 4.99 9.16 8.06
C ARG A 38 6.16 9.47 7.12
N GLU A 39 7.36 8.99 7.46
CA GLU A 39 8.60 9.12 6.67
C GLU A 39 8.83 7.91 5.74
N LEU A 40 7.86 7.01 5.60
CA LEU A 40 8.00 5.86 4.71
C LEU A 40 8.28 6.35 3.29
N LYS A 41 9.47 6.06 2.77
CA LYS A 41 9.83 6.33 1.37
C LYS A 41 10.21 5.01 0.72
N ARG A 42 9.35 4.49 -0.16
CA ARG A 42 9.63 3.27 -0.94
C ARG A 42 9.46 3.56 -2.43
N SER A 43 10.46 3.15 -3.19
CA SER A 43 10.41 3.22 -4.65
C SER A 43 10.12 1.85 -5.22
N PHE A 44 9.29 1.79 -6.27
CA PHE A 44 9.01 0.58 -7.00
C PHE A 44 8.69 0.87 -8.47
N VAL A 45 8.70 -0.17 -9.30
CA VAL A 45 8.20 -0.11 -10.66
C VAL A 45 6.77 -0.64 -10.67
N ASN A 46 5.81 0.16 -11.13
CA ASN A 46 4.41 -0.24 -11.19
C ASN A 46 4.14 -1.21 -12.36
N ASP A 47 2.90 -1.65 -12.48
CA ASP A 47 2.40 -2.52 -13.55
C ASP A 47 2.53 -1.91 -14.96
N GLU A 48 2.57 -0.59 -15.07
CA GLU A 48 2.85 0.15 -16.32
C GLU A 48 4.35 0.28 -16.65
N ASN A 49 5.23 -0.40 -15.90
CA ASN A 49 6.68 -0.30 -16.00
C ASN A 49 7.23 1.13 -15.76
N ARG A 50 6.56 1.90 -14.89
CA ARG A 50 6.96 3.26 -14.52
C ARG A 50 7.52 3.31 -13.09
N PRO A 51 8.62 4.05 -12.86
CA PRO A 51 9.16 4.23 -11.53
C PRO A 51 8.21 5.12 -10.71
N TRP A 52 7.90 4.66 -9.52
CA TRP A 52 7.03 5.34 -8.57
C TRP A 52 7.70 5.40 -7.20
N THR A 53 7.44 6.48 -6.48
CA THR A 53 7.89 6.66 -5.10
C THR A 53 6.70 6.97 -4.23
N VAL A 54 6.45 6.09 -3.27
CA VAL A 54 5.47 6.30 -2.21
C VAL A 54 6.13 7.07 -1.07
N ARG A 55 5.40 8.04 -0.53
CA ARG A 55 5.76 8.79 0.67
C ARG A 55 4.63 8.69 1.68
N GLY A 56 4.95 8.31 2.92
CA GLY A 56 3.97 8.10 3.98
C GLY A 56 3.07 6.88 3.75
N GLY A 57 2.11 6.71 4.67
CA GLY A 57 1.20 5.57 4.67
C GLY A 57 1.38 4.67 5.89
N VAL A 58 0.67 3.54 5.86
CA VAL A 58 0.64 2.59 6.97
C VAL A 58 0.80 1.18 6.45
N ASP A 59 1.73 0.44 7.06
CA ASP A 59 1.95 -0.97 6.74
C ASP A 59 0.97 -1.85 7.52
N ILE A 60 0.35 -2.78 6.80
CA ILE A 60 -0.58 -3.80 7.28
C ILE A 60 -0.02 -5.16 6.91
N GLN A 61 -0.24 -6.16 7.77
CA GLN A 61 0.17 -7.54 7.48
C GLN A 61 -1.03 -8.43 7.31
N ARG A 62 -1.00 -9.27 6.29
CA ARG A 62 -1.94 -10.37 6.19
C ARG A 62 -1.48 -11.50 7.12
N SER A 63 -2.34 -11.89 8.06
CA SER A 63 -2.01 -12.85 9.13
C SER A 63 -1.67 -14.26 8.65
N ILE A 64 -2.19 -14.69 7.49
CA ILE A 64 -2.04 -16.07 6.99
C ILE A 64 -0.65 -16.36 6.39
N ASP A 65 0.02 -15.35 5.84
CA ASP A 65 1.29 -15.52 5.11
C ASP A 65 2.32 -14.41 5.37
N GLY A 66 1.99 -13.42 6.20
CA GLY A 66 2.93 -12.36 6.57
C GLY A 66 3.16 -11.32 5.47
N VAL A 67 2.41 -11.39 4.36
CA VAL A 67 2.50 -10.42 3.26
C VAL A 67 2.26 -9.02 3.79
N THR A 68 3.22 -8.13 3.55
CA THR A 68 3.09 -6.72 3.89
C THR A 68 2.42 -5.96 2.76
N ALA A 69 1.45 -5.11 3.09
CA ALA A 69 0.93 -4.11 2.19
C ALA A 69 0.99 -2.72 2.82
N THR A 70 1.16 -1.68 2.02
CA THR A 70 1.09 -0.29 2.47
C THR A 70 -0.20 0.34 1.96
N VAL A 71 -1.04 0.81 2.87
CA VAL A 71 -2.11 1.75 2.53
C VAL A 71 -1.49 3.15 2.46
N LEU A 72 -1.60 3.82 1.32
CA LEU A 72 -0.96 5.12 1.17
C LEU A 72 -1.74 6.21 1.89
N ASP A 73 -1.03 7.12 2.55
CA ASP A 73 -1.65 8.34 3.07
C ASP A 73 -1.96 9.27 1.91
N ARG A 74 -3.23 9.25 1.50
CA ARG A 74 -3.81 10.11 0.47
C ARG A 74 -4.97 10.90 1.04
N SER A 75 -4.88 11.28 2.30
CA SER A 75 -5.88 12.13 2.99
C SER A 75 -6.21 13.43 2.24
N HIS A 76 -5.36 13.88 1.32
CA HIS A 76 -5.59 15.01 0.41
C HIS A 76 -6.26 14.64 -0.92
N GLU A 77 -6.23 13.37 -1.35
CA GLU A 77 -6.89 12.86 -2.56
C GLU A 77 -8.15 12.07 -2.16
N LEU A 78 -9.19 12.79 -1.75
CA LEU A 78 -10.40 12.25 -1.12
C LEU A 78 -11.22 11.27 -1.98
N ASN A 79 -10.94 11.18 -3.28
CA ASN A 79 -11.63 10.29 -4.22
C ASN A 79 -10.80 9.07 -4.62
N ARG A 80 -9.65 8.82 -3.98
CA ARG A 80 -8.76 7.71 -4.34
C ARG A 80 -8.30 6.94 -3.11
N PHE A 81 -8.32 5.62 -3.23
CA PHE A 81 -7.66 4.72 -2.30
C PHE A 81 -6.54 3.98 -2.99
N HIS A 82 -5.37 3.94 -2.35
CA HIS A 82 -4.19 3.27 -2.88
C HIS A 82 -3.66 2.22 -1.90
N LEU A 83 -3.42 1.03 -2.41
CA LEU A 83 -2.80 -0.08 -1.68
C LEU A 83 -1.68 -0.68 -2.52
N VAL A 84 -0.49 -0.79 -1.93
CA VAL A 84 0.67 -1.47 -2.53
C VAL A 84 0.90 -2.76 -1.76
N VAL A 85 0.77 -3.91 -2.42
CA VAL A 85 1.14 -5.21 -1.84
C VAL A 85 2.56 -5.53 -2.27
N TRP A 86 3.45 -5.65 -1.28
CA TRP A 86 4.86 -5.90 -1.51
C TRP A 86 5.08 -7.39 -1.77
N PRO A 87 6.06 -7.73 -2.62
CA PRO A 87 6.43 -9.12 -2.81
C PRO A 87 7.07 -9.69 -1.53
N ASP A 88 6.85 -10.99 -1.28
CA ASP A 88 7.33 -11.69 -0.06
C ASP A 88 8.82 -12.00 -0.05
N PHE A 89 9.53 -11.69 -1.13
CA PHE A 89 10.97 -11.86 -1.12
C PHE A 89 11.59 -10.85 -0.15
N ALA A 90 12.42 -11.38 0.74
CA ALA A 90 13.38 -10.66 1.59
C ALA A 90 14.45 -9.89 0.77
N GLY A 91 14.03 -9.22 -0.30
CA GLY A 91 14.84 -8.60 -1.34
C GLY A 91 14.56 -7.11 -1.48
N ASN A 92 14.43 -6.39 -0.36
CA ASN A 92 14.72 -4.94 -0.33
C ASN A 92 16.24 -4.68 -0.43
N SER A 93 16.97 -5.50 -1.20
CA SER A 93 18.39 -5.36 -1.49
C SER A 93 18.57 -4.78 -2.89
N HIS A 94 18.19 -3.52 -3.07
CA HIS A 94 18.75 -2.69 -4.12
C HIS A 94 19.51 -1.52 -3.49
N LEU A 95 20.52 -1.87 -2.69
CA LEU A 95 21.68 -1.05 -2.40
C LEU A 95 22.87 -2.01 -2.22
N THR A 96 23.49 -2.38 -3.33
CA THR A 96 24.95 -2.61 -3.39
C THR A 96 25.56 -1.38 -4.02
#